data_AF-A0AAN1WL13-F1
#
_entry.id   AF-A0AAN1WL13-F1
#
_cell.length_a   1.000
_cell.length_b   1.000
_cell.length_c   1.000
_cell.angle_alpha   90.00
_cell.angle_beta   90.00
_cell.angle_gamma   90.00
#
_symmetry.space_group_name_H-M   'P 1'
#
loop_
_entity.id
_entity.type
_entity.pdbx_description
1 polymer ?
#
loop_
_entity_poly.entity_id
_entity_poly.type
_entity_poly.pdbx_seq_one_letter_code
_entity_poly.pdbx_strand_id
1 'polypeptide(L)'
;MVDPGGDIPRVLAELEQLGVTLEKIILTHGHMDHVGGTAALVQATGVPVEGPHREDAFWLHMLDQQAAMMGFEPQPTFVPGRWLEHGDTVSVGHAKLQVIHCPGHTPGHVVLFSEPDRLAWVGDVLFKGSVGRTDFPKGNQQHLVNSIIQRLWPLGDDVRFIPGHGDMSTFGDERLNNPFVADKNFG
;
A
#
# COMPACT_ATOMS: atom_id res chain seq x y z
N MET A 1 8.08 -5.81 -6.24
CA MET A 1 6.82 -5.25 -6.77
C MET A 1 5.96 -4.84 -5.59
N VAL A 2 5.42 -3.62 -5.58
CA VAL A 2 4.44 -3.19 -4.56
C VAL A 2 3.05 -3.24 -5.20
N ASP A 3 2.08 -3.84 -4.52
CA ASP A 3 0.66 -3.89 -4.92
C ASP A 3 0.39 -4.29 -6.39
N PRO A 4 0.69 -5.56 -6.80
CA PRO A 4 0.34 -6.05 -8.13
C PRO A 4 -1.17 -6.27 -8.26
N GLY A 5 -1.91 -5.20 -8.52
CA GLY A 5 -3.38 -5.18 -8.63
C GLY A 5 -3.98 -6.02 -9.76
N GLY A 6 -3.29 -6.11 -10.90
CA GLY A 6 -3.77 -6.81 -12.09
C GLY A 6 -2.85 -6.64 -13.29
N ASP A 7 -3.32 -7.04 -14.47
CA ASP A 7 -2.58 -6.96 -15.75
C ASP A 7 -1.15 -7.54 -15.67
N ILE A 8 -1.05 -8.76 -15.13
CA ILE A 8 0.24 -9.44 -14.93
C ILE A 8 1.05 -9.62 -16.23
N PRO A 9 0.47 -9.88 -17.41
CA PRO A 9 1.24 -9.90 -18.66
C PRO A 9 1.99 -8.59 -18.93
N ARG A 10 1.35 -7.44 -18.70
CA ARG A 10 2.00 -6.14 -18.83
C ARG A 10 3.10 -5.95 -17.77
N VAL A 11 2.84 -6.34 -16.53
CA VAL A 11 3.84 -6.28 -15.44
C VAL A 11 5.09 -7.10 -15.81
N LEU A 12 4.92 -8.33 -16.29
CA LEU A 12 6.04 -9.19 -16.69
C LEU A 12 6.83 -8.61 -17.87
N ALA A 13 6.14 -8.05 -18.87
CA ALA A 13 6.79 -7.39 -19.99
C ALA A 13 7.62 -6.17 -19.54
N GLU A 14 7.12 -5.40 -18.59
CA GLU A 14 7.86 -4.26 -18.03
C GLU A 14 9.10 -4.71 -17.24
N LEU A 15 8.99 -5.77 -16.43
CA LEU A 15 10.13 -6.33 -15.71
C LEU A 15 11.24 -6.80 -16.68
N GLU A 16 10.85 -7.42 -17.80
CA GLU A 16 11.79 -7.84 -18.86
C GLU A 16 12.45 -6.63 -19.53
N GLN A 17 11.68 -5.60 -19.90
CA GLN A 17 12.20 -4.38 -20.52
C GLN A 17 13.18 -3.61 -19.62
N LEU A 18 12.89 -3.54 -18.32
CA LEU A 18 13.77 -2.91 -17.34
C LEU A 18 15.02 -3.76 -17.04
N GLY A 19 15.04 -5.03 -17.44
CA GLY A 19 16.16 -5.94 -17.17
C GLY A 19 16.40 -6.20 -15.68
N VAL A 20 15.35 -6.09 -14.86
CA VAL A 20 15.43 -6.26 -13.39
C VAL A 20 15.05 -7.67 -12.96
N THR A 21 15.62 -8.14 -11.87
CA THR A 21 15.18 -9.39 -11.22
C THR A 21 14.14 -9.07 -10.17
N LEU A 22 12.95 -9.67 -10.29
CA LEU A 22 11.92 -9.57 -9.25
C LEU A 22 12.30 -10.47 -8.07
N GLU A 23 12.53 -9.88 -6.90
CA GLU A 23 12.88 -10.64 -5.68
C GLU A 23 11.68 -10.98 -4.80
N LYS A 24 10.62 -10.14 -4.82
CA LYS A 24 9.44 -10.28 -3.94
C LYS A 24 8.28 -9.37 -4.35
N ILE A 25 7.12 -9.70 -3.80
CA ILE A 25 5.91 -8.87 -3.77
C ILE A 25 5.75 -8.30 -2.37
N ILE A 26 5.37 -7.03 -2.26
CA ILE A 26 5.10 -6.34 -1.00
C ILE A 26 3.71 -5.73 -1.08
N LEU A 27 2.84 -5.99 -0.11
CA LEU A 27 1.47 -5.50 -0.12
C LEU A 27 1.26 -4.41 0.93
N THR A 28 0.64 -3.29 0.54
CA THR A 28 0.26 -2.21 1.45
C THR A 28 -1.00 -2.56 2.24
N HIS A 29 -2.01 -3.15 1.57
CA HIS A 29 -3.27 -3.55 2.19
C HIS A 29 -4.00 -4.62 1.35
N GLY A 30 -5.12 -5.14 1.86
CA GLY A 30 -5.79 -6.31 1.30
C GLY A 30 -6.88 -6.08 0.24
N HIS A 31 -7.05 -4.86 -0.29
CA HIS A 31 -8.07 -4.63 -1.31
C HIS A 31 -7.66 -5.22 -2.67
N MET A 32 -8.66 -5.72 -3.38
CA MET A 32 -8.45 -6.53 -4.58
C MET A 32 -7.74 -5.79 -5.71
N ASP A 33 -8.00 -4.51 -5.90
CA ASP A 33 -7.33 -3.68 -6.91
C ASP A 33 -5.84 -3.44 -6.61
N HIS A 34 -5.37 -3.81 -5.42
CA HIS A 34 -3.95 -3.81 -5.04
C HIS A 34 -3.33 -5.22 -5.04
N VAL A 35 -4.12 -6.26 -4.81
CA VAL A 35 -3.59 -7.62 -4.59
C VAL A 35 -4.05 -8.66 -5.61
N GLY A 36 -4.97 -8.32 -6.51
CA GLY A 36 -5.65 -9.27 -7.41
C GLY A 36 -4.69 -10.01 -8.35
N GLY A 37 -3.60 -9.36 -8.77
CA GLY A 37 -2.57 -9.96 -9.61
C GLY A 37 -1.54 -10.81 -8.83
N THR A 38 -1.57 -10.81 -7.50
CA THR A 38 -0.53 -11.45 -6.66
C THR A 38 -0.35 -12.93 -6.99
N ALA A 39 -1.45 -13.70 -7.02
CA ALA A 39 -1.37 -15.15 -7.25
C ALA A 39 -0.81 -15.49 -8.64
N ALA A 40 -1.25 -14.78 -9.67
CA ALA A 40 -0.73 -14.97 -11.03
C ALA A 40 0.76 -14.59 -11.13
N LEU A 41 1.19 -13.53 -10.45
CA LEU A 41 2.59 -13.12 -10.43
C LEU A 41 3.47 -14.13 -9.66
N VAL A 42 2.99 -14.66 -8.53
CA VAL A 42 3.66 -15.74 -7.79
C VAL A 42 3.76 -16.99 -8.64
N GLN A 43 2.70 -17.39 -9.35
CA GLN A 43 2.73 -18.55 -10.23
C GLN A 43 3.76 -18.39 -11.36
N ALA A 44 3.89 -17.19 -11.92
CA ALA A 44 4.82 -16.92 -13.02
C ALA A 44 6.30 -16.83 -12.57
N THR A 45 6.56 -16.41 -11.32
CA THR A 45 7.92 -16.01 -10.89
C THR A 45 8.46 -16.76 -9.68
N GLY A 46 7.59 -17.39 -8.87
CA GLY A 46 7.94 -18.10 -7.65
C GLY A 46 8.40 -17.21 -6.49
N VAL A 47 8.29 -15.89 -6.62
CA VAL A 47 8.80 -14.95 -5.61
C VAL A 47 7.90 -14.93 -4.36
N PRO A 48 8.48 -14.71 -3.16
CA PRO A 48 7.69 -14.60 -1.93
C PRO A 48 6.82 -13.33 -1.91
N VAL A 49 5.75 -13.41 -1.11
CA VAL A 49 4.87 -12.29 -0.78
C VAL A 49 5.08 -11.90 0.68
N GLU A 50 5.34 -10.61 0.92
CA GLU A 50 5.37 -10.01 2.25
C GLU A 50 4.24 -8.96 2.36
N GLY A 51 3.59 -8.89 3.52
CA GLY A 51 2.56 -7.90 3.78
C GLY A 51 1.14 -8.35 3.38
N PRO A 52 0.13 -7.56 3.74
CA PRO A 52 0.22 -6.33 4.54
C PRO A 52 0.35 -6.64 6.04
N HIS A 53 -0.17 -5.80 6.94
CA HIS A 53 -0.28 -6.17 8.35
C HIS A 53 -1.38 -7.22 8.56
N ARG A 54 -1.24 -8.06 9.58
CA ARG A 54 -2.12 -9.22 9.83
C ARG A 54 -3.59 -8.85 10.03
N GLU A 55 -3.87 -7.62 10.45
CA GLU A 55 -5.25 -7.13 10.59
C GLU A 55 -6.02 -7.10 9.26
N ASP A 56 -5.34 -7.14 8.12
CA ASP A 56 -5.93 -7.24 6.78
C ASP A 56 -6.09 -8.69 6.26
N ALA A 57 -5.76 -9.70 7.08
CA ALA A 57 -5.96 -11.09 6.69
C ALA A 57 -7.40 -11.40 6.28
N PHE A 58 -8.39 -10.75 6.90
CA PHE A 58 -9.79 -10.93 6.51
C PHE A 58 -10.06 -10.41 5.09
N TRP A 59 -9.44 -9.31 4.67
CA TRP A 59 -9.57 -8.82 3.30
C TRP A 59 -8.99 -9.82 2.29
N LEU A 60 -7.81 -10.38 2.58
CA LEU A 60 -7.20 -11.42 1.73
C LEU A 60 -8.03 -12.71 1.64
N HIS A 61 -8.77 -13.06 2.70
CA HIS A 61 -9.69 -14.21 2.68
C HIS A 61 -10.99 -13.93 1.92
N MET A 62 -11.32 -12.68 1.63
CA MET A 62 -12.56 -12.28 0.94
C MET A 62 -12.31 -11.88 -0.52
N LEU A 63 -11.17 -12.23 -1.12
CA LEU A 63 -10.82 -11.81 -2.49
C LEU A 63 -11.81 -12.30 -3.56
N ASP A 64 -12.40 -13.47 -3.37
CA ASP A 64 -13.48 -14.00 -4.21
C ASP A 64 -14.73 -13.10 -4.16
N GLN A 65 -15.09 -12.63 -2.97
CA GLN A 65 -16.26 -11.76 -2.75
C GLN A 65 -15.99 -10.35 -3.26
N GLN A 66 -14.79 -9.82 -3.04
CA GLN A 66 -14.34 -8.57 -3.64
C GLN A 66 -14.43 -8.64 -5.18
N ALA A 67 -13.97 -9.75 -5.78
CA ALA A 67 -14.05 -10.00 -7.23
C ALA A 67 -15.49 -9.96 -7.73
N ALA A 68 -16.37 -10.72 -7.08
CA ALA A 68 -17.78 -10.77 -7.44
C ALA A 68 -18.46 -9.41 -7.36
N MET A 69 -18.18 -8.62 -6.31
CA MET A 69 -18.74 -7.27 -6.15
C MET A 69 -18.33 -6.29 -7.24
N MET A 70 -17.13 -6.48 -7.82
CA MET A 70 -16.59 -5.64 -8.88
C MET A 70 -16.84 -6.21 -10.29
N GLY A 71 -17.48 -7.39 -10.41
CA GLY A 71 -17.78 -8.03 -11.68
C GLY A 71 -16.58 -8.72 -12.34
N PHE A 72 -15.58 -9.12 -11.55
CA PHE A 72 -14.41 -9.89 -12.00
C PHE A 72 -14.56 -11.39 -11.70
N GLU A 73 -13.77 -12.19 -12.41
CA GLU A 73 -13.63 -13.62 -12.11
C GLU A 73 -13.07 -13.83 -10.69
N PRO A 74 -13.49 -14.91 -9.99
CA PRO A 74 -13.01 -15.21 -8.65
C PRO A 74 -11.48 -15.23 -8.58
N GLN A 75 -10.93 -14.51 -7.61
CA GLN A 75 -9.50 -14.48 -7.35
C GLN A 75 -9.13 -15.50 -6.27
N PRO A 76 -8.04 -16.28 -6.43
CA PRO A 76 -7.60 -17.21 -5.40
C PRO A 76 -7.15 -16.44 -4.16
N THR A 77 -7.58 -16.90 -3.00
CA THR A 77 -7.08 -16.38 -1.72
C THR A 77 -5.66 -16.87 -1.47
N PHE A 78 -4.90 -16.12 -0.69
CA PHE A 78 -3.53 -16.49 -0.32
C PHE A 78 -3.20 -15.97 1.07
N VAL A 79 -2.14 -16.53 1.65
CA VAL A 79 -1.54 -16.06 2.89
C VAL A 79 -0.11 -15.63 2.57
N PRO A 80 0.30 -14.40 2.89
CA PRO A 80 1.68 -13.97 2.65
C PRO A 80 2.65 -14.81 3.48
N GLY A 81 3.87 -14.99 2.97
CA GLY A 81 4.93 -15.72 3.70
C GLY A 81 5.39 -14.98 4.95
N ARG A 82 5.13 -13.68 5.03
CA ARG A 82 5.42 -12.82 6.18
C ARG A 82 4.39 -11.70 6.26
N TRP A 83 3.82 -11.47 7.44
CA TRP A 83 3.07 -10.25 7.76
C TRP A 83 4.02 -9.11 8.12
N LEU A 84 3.64 -7.88 7.80
CA LEU A 84 4.47 -6.70 8.07
C LEU A 84 3.97 -5.94 9.30
N GLU A 85 4.86 -5.68 10.25
CA GLU A 85 4.56 -4.98 11.51
C GLU A 85 5.15 -3.57 11.52
N HIS A 86 4.61 -2.66 12.34
CA HIS A 86 5.21 -1.33 12.49
C HIS A 86 6.66 -1.41 13.00
N GLY A 87 7.57 -0.68 12.36
CA GLY A 87 9.00 -0.69 12.70
C GLY A 87 9.80 -1.81 12.04
N ASP A 88 9.16 -2.71 11.29
CA ASP A 88 9.87 -3.66 10.45
C ASP A 88 10.69 -2.96 9.37
N THR A 89 11.67 -3.67 8.84
CA THR A 89 12.38 -3.30 7.62
C THR A 89 12.15 -4.37 6.53
N VAL A 90 11.83 -3.92 5.33
CA VAL A 90 11.84 -4.74 4.11
C VAL A 90 13.06 -4.38 3.29
N SER A 91 13.85 -5.38 2.92
CA SER A 91 15.02 -5.20 2.05
C SER A 91 14.73 -5.70 0.63
N VAL A 92 15.18 -4.95 -0.37
CA VAL A 92 15.16 -5.29 -1.80
C VAL A 92 16.53 -4.92 -2.37
N GLY A 93 17.36 -5.91 -2.69
CA GLY A 93 18.79 -5.69 -2.90
C GLY A 93 19.43 -4.92 -1.74
N HIS A 94 19.99 -3.73 -2.01
CA HIS A 94 20.58 -2.85 -1.01
C HIS A 94 19.60 -1.82 -0.41
N ALA A 95 18.42 -1.66 -1.00
CA ALA A 95 17.42 -0.73 -0.51
C ALA A 95 16.78 -1.27 0.77
N LYS A 96 16.53 -0.38 1.73
CA LYS A 96 15.85 -0.68 2.99
C LYS A 96 14.64 0.23 3.13
N LEU A 97 13.46 -0.39 3.21
CA LEU A 97 12.19 0.29 3.39
C LEU A 97 11.70 0.07 4.81
N GLN A 98 11.45 1.15 5.54
CA GLN A 98 10.81 1.12 6.85
C GLN A 98 9.32 0.84 6.68
N VAL A 99 8.77 -0.06 7.49
CA VAL A 99 7.34 -0.37 7.50
C VAL A 99 6.66 0.48 8.56
N ILE A 100 5.62 1.18 8.16
CA ILE A 100 4.83 2.04 9.05
C ILE A 100 3.37 1.59 8.98
N HIS A 101 2.87 0.96 10.04
CA HIS A 101 1.44 0.64 10.16
C HIS A 101 0.60 1.93 10.25
N CYS A 102 -0.35 2.06 9.32
CA CYS A 102 -1.18 3.23 9.11
C CYS A 102 -2.67 2.83 8.95
N PRO A 103 -3.32 2.30 10.01
CA PRO A 103 -4.71 1.86 9.92
C PRO A 103 -5.66 3.03 9.61
N GLY A 104 -6.79 2.71 8.98
CA GLY A 104 -7.90 3.64 8.79
C GLY A 104 -8.67 3.40 7.50
N HIS A 105 -7.97 3.32 6.37
CA HIS A 105 -8.57 2.85 5.12
C HIS A 105 -8.95 1.37 5.23
N THR A 106 -7.97 0.56 5.65
CA THR A 106 -8.16 -0.78 6.18
C THR A 106 -7.44 -0.88 7.54
N PRO A 107 -7.78 -1.84 8.42
CA PRO A 107 -7.10 -1.95 9.70
C PRO A 107 -5.65 -2.44 9.56
N GLY A 108 -5.32 -3.23 8.55
CA GLY A 108 -3.97 -3.75 8.30
C GLY A 108 -3.13 -2.95 7.30
N HIS A 109 -3.49 -1.71 6.98
CA HIS A 109 -2.75 -0.91 6.00
C HIS A 109 -1.33 -0.54 6.48
N VAL A 110 -0.33 -0.73 5.62
CA VAL A 110 1.07 -0.34 5.86
C VAL A 110 1.61 0.57 4.76
N VAL A 111 2.47 1.49 5.16
CA VAL A 111 3.27 2.35 4.29
C VAL A 111 4.72 1.86 4.28
N LEU A 112 5.38 1.93 3.12
CA LEU A 112 6.80 1.63 2.97
C LEU A 112 7.56 2.94 2.76
N PHE A 113 8.57 3.22 3.57
CA PHE A 113 9.33 4.46 3.51
C PHE A 113 10.82 4.22 3.26
N SER A 114 11.36 4.82 2.20
CA SER A 114 12.80 4.95 1.95
C SER A 114 13.27 6.30 2.50
N GLU A 115 13.98 6.26 3.62
CA GLU A 115 14.59 7.46 4.21
C GLU A 115 15.68 8.07 3.31
N PRO A 116 16.62 7.30 2.72
CA PRO A 116 17.65 7.86 1.83
C PRO A 116 17.08 8.54 0.58
N ASP A 117 15.99 8.01 0.02
CA ASP A 117 15.38 8.54 -1.22
C ASP A 117 14.29 9.59 -0.96
N ARG A 118 13.94 9.81 0.32
CA ARG A 118 12.81 10.66 0.77
C ARG A 118 11.53 10.33 -0.01
N LEU A 119 11.20 9.04 -0.07
CA LEU A 119 10.10 8.49 -0.87
C LEU A 119 9.29 7.46 -0.07
N ALA A 120 7.97 7.57 -0.09
CA ALA A 120 7.06 6.61 0.54
C ALA A 120 6.06 6.00 -0.45
N TRP A 121 5.80 4.70 -0.35
CA TRP A 121 4.64 4.03 -0.97
C TRP A 121 3.53 3.99 0.06
N VAL A 122 2.50 4.81 -0.13
CA VAL A 122 1.47 5.03 0.88
C VAL A 122 0.18 4.27 0.62
N GLY A 123 0.10 3.54 -0.51
CA GLY A 123 -1.14 2.92 -0.97
C GLY A 123 -2.31 3.91 -0.88
N ASP A 124 -3.39 3.46 -0.28
CA ASP A 124 -4.62 4.24 -0.11
C ASP A 124 -4.72 5.01 1.21
N VAL A 125 -3.62 5.26 1.92
CA VAL A 125 -3.65 6.13 3.10
C VAL A 125 -3.82 7.60 2.69
N LEU A 126 -3.04 8.07 1.72
CA LEU A 126 -2.97 9.48 1.34
C LEU A 126 -2.92 9.62 -0.18
N PHE A 127 -3.68 10.58 -0.71
CA PHE A 127 -3.68 10.94 -2.12
C PHE A 127 -3.38 12.44 -2.28
N LYS A 128 -3.02 12.85 -3.49
CA LYS A 128 -2.91 14.27 -3.81
C LYS A 128 -4.27 14.97 -3.66
N GLY A 129 -4.40 15.82 -2.65
CA GLY A 129 -5.61 16.55 -2.31
C GLY A 129 -6.76 15.70 -1.73
N SER A 130 -6.52 14.44 -1.33
CA SER A 130 -7.54 13.56 -0.75
C SER A 130 -6.93 12.52 0.21
N VAL A 131 -7.76 11.65 0.77
CA VAL A 131 -7.37 10.52 1.64
C VAL A 131 -8.16 9.26 1.26
N GLY A 132 -7.71 8.11 1.75
CA GLY A 132 -8.42 6.84 1.62
C GLY A 132 -9.87 6.89 2.09
N ARG A 133 -10.72 6.11 1.43
CA ARG A 133 -12.09 5.86 1.91
C ARG A 133 -12.07 5.09 3.23
N THR A 134 -13.03 5.34 4.11
CA THR A 134 -13.12 4.63 5.41
C THR A 134 -14.50 4.04 5.67
N ASP A 135 -15.36 3.98 4.65
CA ASP A 135 -16.73 3.45 4.73
C ASP A 135 -16.80 1.94 4.46
N PHE A 136 -15.65 1.29 4.26
CA PHE A 136 -15.52 -0.16 4.15
C PHE A 136 -15.59 -0.86 5.52
N PRO A 137 -15.85 -2.19 5.56
CA PRO A 137 -15.74 -2.98 6.77
C PRO A 137 -14.43 -2.73 7.53
N LYS A 138 -14.56 -2.33 8.81
CA LYS A 138 -13.46 -1.95 9.70
C LYS A 138 -12.64 -0.73 9.26
N GLY A 139 -13.09 0.03 8.27
CA GLY A 139 -12.57 1.36 7.98
C GLY A 139 -12.89 2.34 9.12
N ASN A 140 -12.00 3.28 9.38
CA ASN A 140 -12.14 4.27 10.44
C ASN A 140 -11.45 5.60 10.10
N GLN A 141 -12.27 6.65 9.94
CA GLN A 141 -11.81 8.01 9.57
C GLN A 141 -10.82 8.58 10.59
N GLN A 142 -11.09 8.43 11.90
CA GLN A 142 -10.23 8.99 12.93
C GLN A 142 -8.88 8.27 12.97
N HIS A 143 -8.86 6.96 12.79
CA HIS A 143 -7.62 6.20 12.68
C HIS A 143 -6.83 6.63 11.45
N LEU A 144 -7.47 6.85 10.31
CA LEU A 144 -6.80 7.30 9.08
C LEU A 144 -6.12 8.66 9.28
N VAL A 145 -6.86 9.62 9.82
CA VAL A 145 -6.35 10.97 10.13
C VAL A 145 -5.18 10.88 11.13
N ASN A 146 -5.32 10.07 12.19
CA ASN A 146 -4.25 9.88 13.18
C ASN A 146 -3.01 9.24 12.54
N SER A 147 -3.17 8.23 11.69
CA SER A 147 -2.08 7.60 10.96
C SER A 147 -1.30 8.62 10.13
N ILE A 148 -2.00 9.47 9.37
CA ILE A 148 -1.36 10.50 8.56
C ILE A 148 -0.62 11.52 9.43
N ILE A 149 -1.30 12.10 10.42
CA ILE A 149 -0.75 13.19 11.22
C ILE A 149 0.38 12.72 12.14
N GLN A 150 0.23 11.55 12.76
CA GLN A 150 1.16 11.07 13.78
C GLN A 150 2.26 10.18 13.22
N ARG A 151 2.11 9.63 12.00
CA ARG A 151 3.10 8.73 11.39
C ARG A 151 3.73 9.28 10.12
N LEU A 152 2.99 9.98 9.26
CA LEU A 152 3.53 10.48 7.99
C LEU A 152 4.15 11.87 8.13
N TRP A 153 3.46 12.83 8.74
CA TRP A 153 4.00 14.19 8.91
C TRP A 153 5.36 14.24 9.64
N PRO A 154 5.61 13.43 10.69
CA PRO A 154 6.90 13.42 11.36
C PRO A 154 8.07 12.92 10.49
N LEU A 155 7.81 12.25 9.36
CA LEU A 155 8.87 11.81 8.45
C LEU A 155 9.52 12.98 7.71
N GLY A 156 8.82 14.11 7.60
CA GLY A 156 9.30 15.37 7.04
C GLY A 156 8.54 15.82 5.79
N ASP A 157 8.41 17.13 5.63
CA ASP A 157 7.60 17.76 4.58
C ASP A 157 8.16 17.53 3.15
N ASP A 158 9.47 17.26 3.03
CA ASP A 158 10.14 17.00 1.75
C ASP A 158 9.96 15.56 1.24
N VAL A 159 9.31 14.67 2.02
CA VAL A 159 9.02 13.30 1.58
C VAL A 159 7.99 13.30 0.46
N ARG A 160 8.38 12.75 -0.70
CA ARG A 160 7.46 12.45 -1.81
C ARG A 160 6.72 11.15 -1.51
N PHE A 161 5.52 10.99 -2.06
CA PHE A 161 4.82 9.71 -1.98
C PHE A 161 4.25 9.23 -3.31
N ILE A 162 4.20 7.91 -3.45
CA ILE A 162 3.50 7.17 -4.49
C ILE A 162 2.19 6.66 -3.88
N PRO A 163 1.04 7.25 -4.26
CA PRO A 163 -0.26 6.74 -3.83
C PRO A 163 -0.64 5.46 -4.57
N GLY A 164 -1.66 4.76 -4.06
CA GLY A 164 -2.33 3.67 -4.79
C GLY A 164 -3.01 4.16 -6.07
N HIS A 165 -3.53 5.39 -6.04
CA HIS A 165 -4.25 6.00 -7.14
C HIS A 165 -3.89 7.47 -7.35
N GLY A 166 -3.93 7.89 -8.61
CA GLY A 166 -3.69 9.28 -9.00
C GLY A 166 -2.21 9.67 -8.99
N ASP A 167 -1.97 10.97 -8.99
CA ASP A 167 -0.62 11.54 -9.10
C ASP A 167 0.13 11.54 -7.76
N MET A 168 1.46 11.47 -7.85
CA MET A 168 2.35 11.72 -6.71
C MET A 168 2.21 13.15 -6.17
N SER A 169 2.53 13.32 -4.88
CA SER A 169 2.63 14.61 -4.18
C SER A 169 3.73 14.55 -3.11
N THR A 170 3.80 15.56 -2.23
CA THR A 170 4.69 15.58 -1.06
C THR A 170 3.89 15.64 0.24
N PHE A 171 4.47 15.15 1.34
CA PHE A 171 3.85 15.29 2.66
C PHE A 171 3.67 16.75 3.05
N GLY A 172 4.61 17.63 2.72
CA GLY A 172 4.48 19.06 2.97
C GLY A 172 3.29 19.68 2.25
N ASP A 173 3.15 19.41 0.94
CA ASP A 173 2.04 19.93 0.14
C ASP A 173 0.69 19.49 0.70
N GLU A 174 0.56 18.21 1.07
CA GLU A 174 -0.68 17.69 1.65
C GLU A 174 -0.92 18.22 3.07
N ARG A 175 0.11 18.35 3.90
CA ARG A 175 0.01 18.93 5.24
C ARG A 175 -0.39 20.41 5.23
N LEU A 176 -0.09 21.14 4.16
CA LEU A 176 -0.50 22.54 3.97
C LEU A 176 -1.90 22.65 3.35
N ASN A 177 -2.21 21.80 2.37
CA ASN A 177 -3.31 22.05 1.43
C ASN A 177 -4.43 21.00 1.47
N ASN A 178 -4.16 19.77 1.92
CA ASN A 178 -5.12 18.68 1.86
C ASN A 178 -6.36 18.99 2.73
N PRO A 179 -7.58 18.99 2.16
CA PRO A 179 -8.77 19.42 2.89
C PRO A 179 -9.13 18.51 4.07
N PHE A 180 -8.58 17.30 4.16
CA PHE A 180 -8.87 16.34 5.23
C PHE A 180 -7.83 16.36 6.36
N VAL A 181 -6.56 16.60 6.03
CA VAL A 181 -5.42 16.32 6.95
C VAL A 181 -4.42 17.48 7.08
N ALA A 182 -4.73 18.65 6.51
CA ALA A 182 -3.88 19.82 6.68
C ALA A 182 -3.86 20.34 8.12
N ASP A 183 -2.71 20.85 8.59
CA ASP A 183 -2.52 21.32 9.97
C ASP A 183 -3.57 22.38 10.37
N LYS A 184 -3.96 23.25 9.43
CA LYS A 184 -4.98 24.29 9.63
C LYS A 184 -6.36 23.75 10.03
N ASN A 185 -6.61 22.46 9.85
CA ASN A 185 -7.85 21.80 10.24
C ASN A 185 -7.84 21.36 11.72
N PHE A 186 -6.68 21.35 12.40
CA PHE A 186 -6.51 20.75 13.72
C PHE A 186 -6.02 21.71 14.83
N GLY A 187 -5.68 22.97 14.48
CA GLY A 187 -5.44 24.04 15.46
C GLY A 187 -4.05 24.07 16.05
#